data_AF-A0A2T1GNV2-F1
#
_entry.id   AF-A0A2T1GNV2-F1
#
_cell.length_a   1.000
_cell.length_b   1.000
_cell.length_c   1.000
_cell.angle_alpha   90.00
_cell.angle_beta   90.00
_cell.angle_gamma   90.00
#
_symmetry.space_group_name_H-M   'P 1'
#
loop_
_entity.id
_entity.type
_entity.pdbx_description
1 polymer ?
#
loop_
_entity_poly.entity_id
_entity_poly.type
_entity_poly.pdbx_seq_one_letter_code
_entity_poly.pdbx_strand_id
1 'polypeptide(L)'
;MVNSHRRLKEFQEHSRSIFQQLQQSNYKIPPGYKQWDKLSYSIAGQVALIEKFYVDSVSNYISHRLALWMIKDAPIYCLNKDLIGSLMETTLDNLEKILPDLPVALPTFLLLLPKEGLQTPQGDYIEYMVVHASQKHRPEDSEGASPKYPGIEIKNLKHESSLLIDCSAIDSGNFIWFSGVNLEADGSISFEEGENLGVAHMSQDDLNFTNSLRILCVQILLLLTYEPDLLTDSSEADLPTKGRGFSKLSKDTKSAYRYPRWLGKNYKTTTESSNFQGGTHKSPETHWRKGHFKKVAIGKDRAERKVVWIRPVLVNSDR
;
A
#
# COMPACT_ATOMS: atom_id res chain seq x y z
N MET A 1 -24.02 6.96 -30.97
CA MET A 1 -22.89 6.04 -31.24
C MET A 1 -21.59 6.73 -31.65
N VAL A 2 -21.60 7.81 -32.46
CA VAL A 2 -20.35 8.50 -32.89
C VAL A 2 -19.54 9.09 -31.72
N ASN A 3 -20.20 9.52 -30.65
CA ASN A 3 -19.54 10.14 -29.49
C ASN A 3 -18.79 9.13 -28.59
N SER A 4 -19.21 7.86 -28.52
CA SER A 4 -18.53 6.86 -27.67
C SER A 4 -17.23 6.37 -28.27
N HIS A 5 -17.17 6.17 -29.59
CA HIS A 5 -15.94 5.79 -30.29
C HIS A 5 -14.86 6.88 -30.21
N ARG A 6 -15.28 8.15 -30.34
CA ARG A 6 -14.37 9.29 -30.19
C ARG A 6 -13.77 9.35 -28.78
N ARG A 7 -14.61 9.27 -27.74
CA ARG A 7 -14.14 9.26 -26.33
C ARG A 7 -13.21 8.09 -26.02
N LEU A 8 -13.51 6.90 -26.54
CA LEU A 8 -12.63 5.73 -26.37
C LEU A 8 -11.26 5.97 -27.00
N LYS A 9 -11.21 6.54 -28.20
CA LYS A 9 -9.96 6.87 -28.88
C LYS A 9 -9.15 7.93 -28.11
N GLU A 10 -9.81 8.99 -27.64
CA GLU A 10 -9.21 10.04 -26.81
C GLU A 10 -8.63 9.46 -25.51
N PHE A 11 -9.36 8.55 -24.84
CA PHE A 11 -8.88 7.82 -23.66
C PHE A 11 -7.63 6.99 -23.97
N GLN A 12 -7.66 6.20 -25.05
CA GLN A 12 -6.53 5.35 -25.46
C GLN A 12 -5.28 6.18 -25.79
N GLU A 13 -5.44 7.30 -26.47
CA GLU A 13 -4.35 8.22 -26.79
C GLU A 13 -3.77 8.84 -25.52
N HIS A 14 -4.63 9.30 -24.60
CA HIS A 14 -4.19 9.90 -23.35
C HIS A 14 -3.47 8.90 -22.44
N SER A 15 -4.03 7.70 -22.27
CA SER A 15 -3.42 6.62 -21.49
C SER A 15 -2.08 6.19 -22.07
N ARG A 16 -1.97 6.08 -23.41
CA ARG A 16 -0.70 5.77 -24.07
C ARG A 16 0.38 6.84 -23.83
N SER A 17 0.01 8.12 -23.83
CA SER A 17 0.94 9.21 -23.50
C SER A 17 1.43 9.10 -22.06
N ILE A 18 0.54 8.87 -21.10
CA ILE A 18 0.89 8.70 -19.68
C ILE A 18 1.81 7.48 -19.49
N PHE A 19 1.50 6.37 -20.16
CA PHE A 19 2.33 5.16 -20.14
C PHE A 19 3.75 5.42 -20.64
N GLN A 20 3.89 6.15 -21.76
CA GLN A 20 5.21 6.51 -22.29
C GLN A 20 6.02 7.37 -21.32
N GLN A 21 5.37 8.30 -20.61
CA GLN A 21 6.02 9.11 -19.57
C GLN A 21 6.43 8.26 -18.37
N LEU A 22 5.58 7.35 -17.91
CA LEU A 22 5.91 6.42 -16.82
C LEU A 22 7.10 5.53 -17.17
N GLN A 23 7.17 5.00 -18.40
CA GLN A 23 8.27 4.13 -18.83
C GLN A 23 9.66 4.79 -18.67
N GLN A 24 9.75 6.12 -18.68
CA GLN A 24 11.00 6.85 -18.44
C GLN A 24 11.58 6.64 -17.02
N SER A 25 10.73 6.31 -16.03
CA SER A 25 11.19 5.99 -14.67
C SER A 25 11.98 4.67 -14.60
N ASN A 26 11.84 3.79 -15.60
CA ASN A 26 12.64 2.58 -15.79
C ASN A 26 12.87 1.74 -14.51
N TYR A 27 11.79 1.41 -13.79
CA TYR A 27 11.87 0.59 -12.58
C TYR A 27 12.21 -0.86 -12.91
N LYS A 28 13.02 -1.47 -12.05
CA LYS A 28 13.26 -2.92 -12.01
C LYS A 28 12.58 -3.51 -10.80
N ILE A 29 11.44 -4.15 -11.04
CA ILE A 29 10.66 -4.80 -10.00
C ILE A 29 11.19 -6.23 -9.79
N PRO A 30 11.39 -6.68 -8.53
CA PRO A 30 11.76 -8.06 -8.23
C PRO A 30 10.78 -9.09 -8.81
N PRO A 31 11.21 -10.35 -9.02
CA PRO A 31 10.32 -11.42 -9.43
C PRO A 31 9.27 -11.68 -8.34
N GLY A 32 8.09 -12.17 -8.76
CA GLY A 32 6.99 -12.42 -7.83
C GLY A 32 6.04 -11.24 -7.61
N TYR A 33 6.27 -10.09 -8.26
CA TYR A 33 5.37 -8.92 -8.24
C TYR A 33 4.92 -8.54 -9.65
N LYS A 34 3.92 -7.64 -9.76
CA LYS A 34 3.51 -7.04 -11.04
C LYS A 34 4.70 -6.27 -11.65
N GLN A 35 5.14 -6.72 -12.83
CA GLN A 35 6.33 -6.17 -13.50
C GLN A 35 6.07 -4.75 -14.02
N TRP A 36 7.12 -3.93 -14.14
CA TRP A 36 7.01 -2.50 -14.40
C TRP A 36 6.22 -2.15 -15.68
N ASP A 37 6.40 -2.91 -16.75
CA ASP A 37 5.66 -2.75 -18.01
C ASP A 37 4.14 -2.89 -17.80
N LYS A 38 3.72 -3.94 -17.08
CA LYS A 38 2.30 -4.19 -16.78
C LYS A 38 1.75 -3.23 -15.73
N LEU A 39 2.56 -2.91 -14.71
CA LEU A 39 2.18 -2.00 -13.64
C LEU A 39 1.95 -0.59 -14.20
N SER A 40 2.92 -0.05 -14.93
CA SER A 40 2.80 1.29 -15.53
C SER A 40 1.69 1.36 -16.57
N TYR A 41 1.40 0.30 -17.33
CA TYR A 41 0.25 0.25 -18.23
C TYR A 41 -1.07 0.35 -17.45
N SER A 42 -1.20 -0.43 -16.37
CA SER A 42 -2.37 -0.39 -15.48
C SER A 42 -2.56 0.99 -14.85
N ILE A 43 -1.49 1.59 -14.30
CA ILE A 43 -1.52 2.94 -13.71
C ILE A 43 -1.89 3.99 -14.76
N ALA A 44 -1.32 3.93 -15.95
CA ALA A 44 -1.62 4.87 -17.03
C ALA A 44 -3.09 4.78 -17.49
N GLY A 45 -3.70 3.59 -17.42
CA GLY A 45 -5.13 3.41 -17.66
C GLY A 45 -5.98 4.17 -16.65
N GLN A 46 -5.68 4.04 -15.37
CA GLN A 46 -6.40 4.71 -14.29
C GLN A 46 -6.19 6.23 -14.32
N VAL A 47 -4.94 6.69 -14.37
CA VAL A 47 -4.62 8.13 -14.37
C VAL A 47 -5.22 8.87 -15.58
N ALA A 48 -5.44 8.19 -16.71
CA ALA A 48 -6.11 8.79 -17.87
C ALA A 48 -7.58 9.15 -17.62
N LEU A 49 -8.20 8.65 -16.56
CA LEU A 49 -9.59 8.94 -16.20
C LEU A 49 -9.78 10.31 -15.53
N ILE A 50 -8.69 10.93 -15.05
CA ILE A 50 -8.73 12.20 -14.30
C ILE A 50 -9.37 13.32 -15.13
N GLU A 51 -10.38 13.96 -14.54
CA GLU A 51 -11.10 15.18 -14.99
C GLU A 51 -11.73 15.13 -16.40
N LYS A 52 -11.39 14.17 -17.25
CA LYS A 52 -11.79 14.11 -18.67
C LYS A 52 -12.94 13.15 -18.94
N PHE A 53 -13.17 12.18 -18.05
CA PHE A 53 -14.17 11.15 -18.24
C PHE A 53 -15.11 11.10 -17.05
N TYR A 54 -16.40 10.94 -17.32
CA TYR A 54 -17.36 10.64 -16.27
C TYR A 54 -17.08 9.22 -15.76
N VAL A 55 -16.67 9.12 -14.51
CA VAL A 55 -16.40 7.87 -13.82
C VAL A 55 -17.10 7.87 -12.48
N ASP A 56 -17.28 6.69 -11.90
CA ASP A 56 -17.75 6.55 -10.53
C ASP A 56 -16.74 7.14 -9.53
N SER A 57 -17.19 7.35 -8.29
CA SER A 57 -16.38 7.96 -7.23
C SER A 57 -15.11 7.15 -6.93
N VAL A 58 -15.19 5.82 -6.92
CA VAL A 58 -14.05 4.93 -6.62
C VAL A 58 -12.98 5.07 -7.70
N SER A 59 -13.37 5.03 -8.97
CA SER A 59 -12.49 5.28 -10.11
C SER A 59 -11.83 6.66 -10.04
N ASN A 60 -12.57 7.69 -9.62
CA ASN A 60 -11.99 9.02 -9.43
C ASN A 60 -10.95 9.05 -8.30
N TYR A 61 -11.23 8.42 -7.15
CA TYR A 61 -10.30 8.34 -6.04
C TYR A 61 -8.99 7.64 -6.41
N ILE A 62 -9.04 6.44 -6.99
CA ILE A 62 -7.81 5.73 -7.37
C ILE A 62 -7.01 6.51 -8.42
N SER A 63 -7.67 7.13 -9.38
CA SER A 63 -7.03 7.93 -10.42
C SER A 63 -6.31 9.12 -9.79
N HIS A 64 -6.97 9.83 -8.88
CA HIS A 64 -6.39 10.93 -8.10
C HIS A 64 -5.16 10.49 -7.30
N ARG A 65 -5.27 9.40 -6.53
CA ARG A 65 -4.15 8.90 -5.70
C ARG A 65 -2.96 8.42 -6.53
N LEU A 66 -3.21 7.73 -7.64
CA LEU A 66 -2.15 7.31 -8.56
C LEU A 66 -1.46 8.50 -9.23
N ALA A 67 -2.21 9.54 -9.62
CA ALA A 67 -1.60 10.74 -10.14
C ALA A 67 -0.79 11.49 -9.08
N LEU A 68 -1.27 11.59 -7.83
CA LEU A 68 -0.47 12.13 -6.73
C LEU A 68 0.84 11.36 -6.56
N TRP A 69 0.76 10.02 -6.54
CA TRP A 69 1.94 9.17 -6.46
C TRP A 69 2.93 9.47 -7.61
N MET A 70 2.42 9.62 -8.83
CA MET A 70 3.23 9.97 -10.00
C MET A 70 3.88 11.34 -9.88
N ILE A 71 3.11 12.40 -9.67
CA ILE A 71 3.61 13.79 -9.71
C ILE A 71 4.55 14.10 -8.55
N LYS A 72 4.36 13.45 -7.39
CA LYS A 72 5.23 13.58 -6.21
C LYS A 72 6.48 12.68 -6.30
N ASP A 73 6.61 11.89 -7.37
CA ASP A 73 7.67 10.88 -7.54
C ASP A 73 7.81 9.95 -6.32
N ALA A 74 6.66 9.58 -5.75
CA ALA A 74 6.58 8.84 -4.50
C ALA A 74 7.15 7.41 -4.62
N PRO A 75 7.63 6.81 -3.51
CA PRO A 75 8.31 5.52 -3.54
C PRO A 75 7.35 4.35 -3.80
N ILE A 76 7.94 3.25 -4.23
CA ILE A 76 7.30 1.94 -4.35
C ILE A 76 7.89 1.03 -3.26
N TYR A 77 7.05 0.32 -2.51
CA TYR A 77 7.46 -0.70 -1.54
C TYR A 77 6.96 -2.08 -1.95
N CYS A 78 7.86 -3.05 -2.06
CA CYS A 78 7.54 -4.47 -2.17
C CYS A 78 7.31 -5.06 -0.78
N LEU A 79 6.14 -5.65 -0.55
CA LEU A 79 5.80 -6.31 0.71
C LEU A 79 6.21 -7.77 0.72
N ASN A 80 6.82 -8.23 1.81
CA ASN A 80 7.05 -9.65 2.03
C ASN A 80 5.75 -10.40 2.41
N LYS A 81 5.58 -11.64 1.92
CA LYS A 81 4.37 -12.45 2.15
C LYS A 81 4.15 -12.79 3.63
N ASP A 82 5.20 -13.15 4.37
CA ASP A 82 5.13 -13.44 5.80
C ASP A 82 4.81 -12.17 6.61
N LEU A 83 5.31 -11.01 6.15
CA LEU A 83 4.96 -9.73 6.75
C LEU A 83 3.47 -9.44 6.57
N ILE A 84 2.90 -9.63 5.37
CA ILE A 84 1.46 -9.47 5.14
C ILE A 84 0.67 -10.38 6.10
N GLY A 85 1.04 -11.66 6.18
CA GLY A 85 0.40 -12.60 7.11
C GLY A 85 0.48 -12.13 8.58
N SER A 86 1.63 -11.60 9.01
CA SER A 86 1.77 -11.05 10.37
C SER A 86 0.96 -9.78 10.59
N LEU A 87 0.81 -8.93 9.58
CA LEU A 87 -0.01 -7.73 9.67
C LEU A 87 -1.49 -8.10 9.81
N MET A 88 -1.96 -9.11 9.07
CA MET A 88 -3.30 -9.68 9.21
C MET A 88 -3.57 -10.27 10.62
N GLU A 89 -2.51 -10.66 11.33
CA GLU A 89 -2.56 -11.15 12.71
C GLU A 89 -2.26 -10.06 13.76
N THR A 90 -2.18 -8.80 13.36
CA THR A 90 -1.96 -7.65 14.26
C THR A 90 -3.29 -6.92 14.51
N THR A 91 -3.63 -6.64 15.77
CA THR A 91 -4.83 -5.85 16.11
C THR A 91 -4.54 -4.35 16.06
N LEU A 92 -5.61 -3.58 15.91
CA LEU A 92 -5.58 -2.12 15.96
C LEU A 92 -6.05 -1.58 17.32
N ASP A 93 -5.97 -2.39 18.37
CA ASP A 93 -6.42 -1.96 19.68
C ASP A 93 -5.52 -0.83 20.19
N ASN A 94 -6.15 0.20 20.76
CA ASN A 94 -5.48 1.39 21.29
C ASN A 94 -4.84 2.31 20.23
N LEU A 95 -5.25 2.22 18.95
CA LEU A 95 -4.77 3.14 17.92
C LEU A 95 -5.09 4.60 18.24
N GLU A 96 -6.18 4.89 18.94
CA GLU A 96 -6.54 6.24 19.39
C GLU A 96 -5.46 6.87 20.28
N LYS A 97 -4.58 6.06 20.88
CA LYS A 97 -3.44 6.54 21.70
C LYS A 97 -2.17 6.76 20.88
N ILE A 98 -2.13 6.31 19.63
CA ILE A 98 -0.93 6.29 18.77
C ILE A 98 -1.10 7.22 17.58
N LEU A 99 -2.26 7.19 16.93
CA LEU A 99 -2.53 7.92 15.70
C LEU A 99 -2.57 9.45 15.83
N PRO A 100 -3.02 10.08 16.92
CA PRO A 100 -3.05 11.56 17.02
C PRO A 100 -1.69 12.21 16.80
N ASP A 101 -0.62 11.52 17.21
CA ASP A 101 0.76 12.00 17.10
C ASP A 101 1.47 11.48 15.84
N LEU A 102 0.75 10.84 14.89
CA LEU A 102 1.37 10.20 13.74
C LEU A 102 2.03 11.24 12.82
N PRO A 103 3.37 11.25 12.68
CA PRO A 103 4.02 12.13 11.73
C PRO A 103 3.77 11.60 10.30
N VAL A 104 2.98 12.32 9.51
CA VAL A 104 2.80 12.03 8.09
C VAL A 104 4.00 12.58 7.31
N ALA A 105 5.12 11.84 7.36
CA ALA A 105 6.34 12.22 6.65
C ALA A 105 6.30 11.85 5.16
N LEU A 106 5.56 10.79 4.82
CA LEU A 106 5.39 10.30 3.45
C LEU A 106 3.90 10.16 3.14
N PRO A 107 3.26 11.22 2.60
CA PRO A 107 1.82 11.24 2.42
C PRO A 107 1.34 10.29 1.33
N THR A 108 2.19 9.90 0.37
CA THR A 108 1.77 9.01 -0.72
C THR A 108 2.84 7.97 -1.00
N PHE A 109 2.43 6.72 -1.21
CA PHE A 109 3.32 5.65 -1.67
C PHE A 109 2.54 4.53 -2.37
N LEU A 110 3.26 3.75 -3.16
CA LEU A 110 2.72 2.57 -3.84
C LEU A 110 3.24 1.31 -3.16
N LEU A 111 2.37 0.34 -2.92
CA LEU A 111 2.67 -0.97 -2.38
C LEU A 111 2.51 -2.00 -3.49
N LEU A 112 3.53 -2.84 -3.68
CA LEU A 112 3.43 -4.04 -4.50
C LEU A 112 3.29 -5.24 -3.59
N LEU A 113 2.22 -5.99 -3.81
CA LEU A 113 1.97 -7.23 -3.10
C LEU A 113 2.56 -8.39 -3.90
N PRO A 114 3.15 -9.39 -3.23
CA PRO A 114 3.66 -10.55 -3.91
C PRO A 114 2.48 -11.33 -4.48
N LYS A 115 2.72 -12.08 -5.56
CA LYS A 115 1.75 -13.04 -6.10
C LYS A 115 1.23 -13.91 -4.97
N GLU A 116 -0.09 -14.06 -4.93
CA GLU A 116 -0.77 -14.85 -3.90
C GLU A 116 -0.52 -14.35 -2.47
N GLY A 117 -0.25 -13.04 -2.31
CA GLY A 117 0.02 -12.40 -1.03
C GLY A 117 -1.23 -12.06 -0.23
N LEU A 118 -2.30 -11.63 -0.92
CA LEU A 118 -3.58 -11.28 -0.31
C LEU A 118 -4.72 -11.60 -1.28
N GLN A 119 -5.55 -12.58 -0.93
CA GLN A 119 -6.65 -13.07 -1.77
C GLN A 119 -7.92 -12.26 -1.53
N THR A 120 -8.64 -11.93 -2.60
CA THR A 120 -9.95 -11.28 -2.55
C THR A 120 -11.06 -12.31 -2.35
N PRO A 121 -12.28 -11.91 -1.93
CA PRO A 121 -13.42 -12.81 -1.81
C PRO A 121 -13.77 -13.56 -3.10
N GLN A 122 -13.48 -12.98 -4.26
CA GLN A 122 -13.73 -13.55 -5.58
C GLN A 122 -12.64 -14.55 -6.02
N GLY A 123 -11.59 -14.72 -5.22
CA GLY A 123 -10.49 -15.64 -5.47
C GLY A 123 -9.31 -15.05 -6.25
N ASP A 124 -9.41 -13.78 -6.65
CA ASP A 124 -8.31 -12.99 -7.23
C ASP A 124 -7.30 -12.57 -6.15
N TYR A 125 -6.19 -11.95 -6.56
CA TYR A 125 -5.16 -11.48 -5.63
C TYR A 125 -4.84 -10.02 -5.85
N ILE A 126 -4.69 -9.26 -4.76
CA ILE A 126 -4.21 -7.88 -4.82
C ILE A 126 -2.80 -7.86 -5.41
N GLU A 127 -2.61 -7.10 -6.49
CA GLU A 127 -1.31 -6.94 -7.14
C GLU A 127 -0.58 -5.70 -6.63
N TYR A 128 -1.31 -4.60 -6.42
CA TYR A 128 -0.77 -3.36 -5.88
C TYR A 128 -1.83 -2.52 -5.18
N MET A 129 -1.36 -1.61 -4.33
CA MET A 129 -2.19 -0.67 -3.57
C MET A 129 -1.51 0.69 -3.52
N VAL A 130 -2.23 1.76 -3.85
CA VAL A 130 -1.77 3.13 -3.56
C VAL A 130 -2.35 3.56 -2.23
N VAL A 131 -1.50 4.11 -1.37
CA VAL A 131 -1.88 4.65 -0.07
C VAL A 131 -1.64 6.14 -0.06
N HIS A 132 -2.58 6.90 0.48
CA HIS A 132 -2.45 8.32 0.66
C HIS A 132 -2.96 8.79 2.02
N ALA A 133 -2.18 9.63 2.69
CA ALA A 133 -2.49 10.27 3.96
C ALA A 133 -2.55 11.79 3.76
N SER A 134 -3.71 12.37 3.99
CA SER A 134 -4.01 13.80 3.81
C SER A 134 -4.31 14.46 5.15
N GLN A 135 -3.59 15.53 5.48
CA GLN A 135 -3.86 16.32 6.67
C GLN A 135 -4.74 17.53 6.32
N LYS A 136 -5.81 17.78 7.11
CA LYS A 136 -6.80 18.85 6.83
C LYS A 136 -6.17 20.21 6.55
N HIS A 137 -5.14 20.54 7.32
CA HIS A 137 -4.47 21.84 7.30
C HIS A 137 -3.21 21.87 6.43
N ARG A 138 -2.96 20.81 5.65
CA ARG A 138 -1.81 20.70 4.74
C ARG A 138 -2.22 20.24 3.35
N PRO A 139 -2.97 21.07 2.61
CA PRO A 139 -3.43 20.74 1.26
C PRO A 139 -2.28 20.39 0.31
N GLU A 140 -1.06 20.88 0.57
CA GLU A 140 0.14 20.61 -0.22
C GLU A 140 0.54 19.13 -0.26
N ASP A 141 0.09 18.33 0.73
CA ASP A 141 0.29 16.88 0.74
C ASP A 141 -0.55 16.19 -0.38
N SER A 142 -1.66 16.82 -0.76
CA SER A 142 -2.75 16.25 -1.56
C SER A 142 -2.99 16.97 -2.90
N GLU A 143 -2.11 17.89 -3.27
CA GLU A 143 -2.17 18.65 -4.53
C GLU A 143 -0.79 18.81 -5.20
N GLY A 144 -0.80 19.18 -6.48
CA GLY A 144 0.40 19.61 -7.17
C GLY A 144 0.39 19.34 -8.67
N ALA A 145 1.53 19.61 -9.30
CA ALA A 145 1.82 19.27 -10.69
C ALA A 145 3.30 18.90 -10.81
N SER A 146 3.68 18.26 -11.92
CA SER A 146 5.07 17.89 -12.16
C SER A 146 5.48 18.18 -13.60
N PRO A 147 6.64 18.83 -13.83
CA PRO A 147 7.20 18.98 -15.18
C PRO A 147 7.46 17.64 -15.88
N LYS A 148 7.66 16.56 -15.11
CA LYS A 148 7.84 15.19 -15.61
C LYS A 148 6.55 14.64 -16.25
N TYR A 149 5.40 15.15 -15.82
CA TYR A 149 4.08 14.71 -16.25
C TYR A 149 3.23 15.91 -16.71
N PRO A 150 3.60 16.52 -17.85
CA PRO A 150 2.92 17.73 -18.33
C PRO A 150 1.44 17.44 -18.62
N GLY A 151 0.57 18.34 -18.14
CA GLY A 151 -0.88 18.22 -18.29
C GLY A 151 -1.56 17.36 -17.23
N ILE A 152 -0.84 16.89 -16.21
CA ILE A 152 -1.41 16.29 -15.00
C ILE A 152 -1.25 17.28 -13.86
N GLU A 153 -2.37 17.85 -13.42
CA GLU A 153 -2.48 18.70 -12.25
C GLU A 153 -3.51 18.09 -11.33
N ILE A 154 -3.19 18.05 -10.03
CA ILE A 154 -4.05 17.47 -9.01
C ILE A 154 -4.39 18.55 -8.01
N LYS A 155 -5.70 18.71 -7.79
CA LYS A 155 -6.25 19.61 -6.78
C LYS A 155 -6.48 18.84 -5.49
N ASN A 156 -6.32 19.52 -4.36
CA ASN A 156 -6.61 18.95 -3.06
C ASN A 156 -8.08 18.48 -2.97
N LEU A 157 -8.28 17.26 -2.49
CA LEU A 157 -9.61 16.76 -2.11
C LEU A 157 -9.89 17.18 -0.67
N LYS A 158 -10.89 18.04 -0.49
CA LYS A 158 -11.27 18.52 0.84
C LYS A 158 -11.93 17.40 1.64
N HIS A 159 -11.53 17.26 2.89
CA HIS A 159 -12.15 16.38 3.89
C HIS A 159 -12.22 17.12 5.23
N GLU A 160 -13.11 16.66 6.11
CA GLU A 160 -13.35 17.32 7.40
C GLU A 160 -12.52 16.75 8.56
N SER A 161 -12.08 15.49 8.43
CA SER A 161 -11.24 14.80 9.41
C SER A 161 -9.87 15.45 9.54
N SER A 162 -9.24 15.36 10.71
CA SER A 162 -7.90 15.93 10.95
C SER A 162 -6.83 15.26 10.08
N LEU A 163 -6.95 13.94 9.91
CA LEU A 163 -6.15 13.12 9.01
C LEU A 163 -7.05 12.10 8.33
N LEU A 164 -6.99 12.06 6.99
CA LEU A 164 -7.63 11.04 6.16
C LEU A 164 -6.55 10.10 5.62
N ILE A 165 -6.69 8.80 5.84
CA ILE A 165 -5.81 7.76 5.28
C ILE A 165 -6.63 6.87 4.36
N ASP A 166 -6.37 6.96 3.06
CA ASP A 166 -7.06 6.17 2.04
C ASP A 166 -6.13 5.14 1.43
N CYS A 167 -6.71 4.02 1.02
CA CYS A 167 -6.07 3.07 0.13
C CYS A 167 -6.96 2.70 -1.04
N SER A 168 -6.33 2.52 -2.20
CA SER A 168 -6.98 1.95 -3.39
C SER A 168 -6.11 0.81 -3.91
N ALA A 169 -6.67 -0.39 -3.97
CA ALA A 169 -5.98 -1.60 -4.40
C ALA A 169 -6.58 -2.14 -5.70
N ILE A 170 -5.72 -2.71 -6.55
CA ILE A 170 -6.13 -3.40 -7.77
C ILE A 170 -5.73 -4.86 -7.67
N ASP A 171 -6.67 -5.74 -7.96
CA ASP A 171 -6.43 -7.18 -8.02
C ASP A 171 -6.11 -7.70 -9.44
N SER A 172 -5.82 -8.99 -9.54
CA SER A 172 -5.55 -9.68 -10.80
C SER A 172 -6.72 -9.67 -11.79
N GLY A 173 -7.95 -9.49 -11.30
CA GLY A 173 -9.17 -9.32 -12.09
C GLY A 173 -9.35 -7.88 -12.61
N ASN A 174 -8.49 -6.94 -12.20
CA ASN A 174 -8.62 -5.50 -12.39
C ASN A 174 -9.83 -4.88 -11.66
N PHE A 175 -10.33 -5.54 -10.61
CA PHE A 175 -11.31 -4.92 -9.72
C PHE A 175 -10.60 -3.93 -8.80
N ILE A 176 -11.28 -2.82 -8.52
CA ILE A 176 -10.76 -1.75 -7.66
C ILE A 176 -11.39 -1.87 -6.29
N TRP A 177 -10.55 -2.03 -5.28
CA TRP A 177 -10.92 -2.00 -3.88
C TRP A 177 -10.55 -0.65 -3.29
N PHE A 178 -11.44 -0.04 -2.52
CA PHE A 178 -11.19 1.25 -1.90
C PHE A 178 -11.61 1.22 -0.44
N SER A 179 -10.80 1.85 0.42
CA SER A 179 -11.12 2.01 1.84
C SER A 179 -10.43 3.25 2.41
N GLY A 180 -11.11 3.93 3.33
CA GLY A 180 -10.59 5.12 4.02
C GLY A 180 -10.69 4.99 5.54
N VAL A 181 -9.82 5.74 6.23
CA VAL A 181 -9.79 5.94 7.69
C VAL A 181 -9.77 7.44 7.97
N ASN A 182 -10.77 7.89 8.71
CA ASN A 182 -10.83 9.25 9.24
C ASN A 182 -10.32 9.24 10.67
N LEU A 183 -9.34 10.10 10.96
CA LEU A 183 -8.85 10.37 12.30
C LEU A 183 -9.20 11.80 12.68
N GLU A 184 -9.88 11.95 13.81
CA GLU A 184 -10.21 13.25 14.39
C GLU A 184 -9.14 13.75 15.35
N ALA A 185 -9.21 15.03 15.70
CA ALA A 185 -8.22 15.69 16.55
C ALA A 185 -8.17 15.10 17.98
N ASP A 186 -9.27 14.50 18.43
CA ASP A 186 -9.38 13.80 19.72
C ASP A 186 -8.87 12.34 19.67
N GLY A 187 -8.42 11.88 18.51
CA GLY A 187 -7.96 10.52 18.27
C GLY A 187 -9.05 9.51 17.97
N SER A 188 -10.31 9.94 17.90
CA SER A 188 -11.38 9.07 17.45
C SER A 188 -11.17 8.67 15.98
N ILE A 189 -11.47 7.41 15.69
CA ILE A 189 -11.34 6.84 14.36
C ILE A 189 -12.74 6.56 13.85
N SER A 190 -13.07 7.11 12.69
CA SER A 190 -14.24 6.72 11.93
C SER A 190 -13.82 6.14 10.59
N PHE A 191 -14.69 5.32 10.04
CA PHE A 191 -14.45 4.65 8.77
C PHE A 191 -15.33 5.31 7.72
N GLU A 192 -14.83 5.44 6.50
CA GLU A 192 -15.70 5.89 5.41
C GLU A 192 -16.80 4.85 5.19
N GLU A 193 -18.00 5.19 5.66
CA GLU A 193 -19.21 4.42 5.42
C GLU A 193 -19.77 4.83 4.05
N GLY A 194 -19.35 4.06 3.06
CA GLY A 194 -20.06 3.57 1.87
C GLY A 194 -21.28 4.21 1.21
N GLU A 195 -22.01 5.14 1.82
CA GLU A 195 -23.28 5.63 1.28
C GLU A 195 -23.09 6.30 -0.11
N ASN A 196 -21.89 6.80 -0.41
CA ASN A 196 -21.53 7.40 -1.70
C ASN A 196 -20.57 6.56 -2.59
N LEU A 197 -20.24 5.34 -2.18
CA LEU A 197 -19.28 4.45 -2.88
C LEU A 197 -19.92 3.13 -3.38
N GLY A 198 -21.26 3.03 -3.37
CA GLY A 198 -21.97 1.86 -3.87
C GLY A 198 -22.08 0.69 -2.88
N VAL A 199 -21.93 0.95 -1.58
CA VAL A 199 -21.92 -0.10 -0.53
C VAL A 199 -23.28 -0.77 -0.33
N ALA A 200 -24.35 -0.24 -0.93
CA ALA A 200 -25.69 -0.83 -0.92
C ALA A 200 -25.76 -2.28 -1.48
N HIS A 201 -24.69 -2.77 -2.13
CA HIS A 201 -24.62 -4.12 -2.71
C HIS A 201 -23.40 -4.96 -2.32
N MET A 202 -22.61 -4.56 -1.31
CA MET A 202 -21.45 -5.35 -0.88
C MET A 202 -21.87 -6.56 -0.05
N SER A 203 -21.26 -7.72 -0.30
CA SER A 203 -21.43 -8.89 0.55
C SER A 203 -20.69 -8.70 1.88
N GLN A 204 -21.02 -9.52 2.89
CA GLN A 204 -20.29 -9.50 4.17
C GLN A 204 -18.79 -9.81 3.97
N ASP A 205 -18.45 -10.66 3.01
CA ASP A 205 -17.06 -11.00 2.71
C ASP A 205 -16.32 -9.80 2.10
N ASP A 206 -16.98 -9.03 1.24
CA ASP A 206 -16.41 -7.79 0.68
C ASP A 206 -16.18 -6.73 1.77
N LEU A 207 -17.11 -6.62 2.73
CA LEU A 207 -16.95 -5.72 3.88
C LEU A 207 -15.78 -6.15 4.78
N ASN A 208 -15.67 -7.44 5.08
CA ASN A 208 -14.58 -8.01 5.87
C ASN A 208 -13.22 -7.80 5.18
N PHE A 209 -13.18 -7.98 3.87
CA PHE A 209 -11.99 -7.75 3.07
C PHE A 209 -11.60 -6.28 2.99
N THR A 210 -12.57 -5.38 2.81
CA THR A 210 -12.33 -3.92 2.79
C THR A 210 -11.83 -3.42 4.15
N ASN A 211 -12.33 -4.00 5.25
CA ASN A 211 -11.80 -3.75 6.58
C ASN A 211 -10.36 -4.28 6.74
N SER A 212 -10.05 -5.42 6.16
CA SER A 212 -8.69 -5.99 6.15
C SER A 212 -7.69 -5.08 5.41
N LEU A 213 -8.06 -4.56 4.23
CA LEU A 213 -7.24 -3.60 3.48
C LEU A 213 -6.97 -2.32 4.26
N ARG A 214 -8.00 -1.83 4.95
CA ARG A 214 -7.91 -0.66 5.83
C ARG A 214 -6.90 -0.89 6.95
N ILE A 215 -7.03 -2.01 7.65
CA ILE A 215 -6.13 -2.39 8.73
C ILE A 215 -4.70 -2.48 8.23
N LEU A 216 -4.50 -3.17 7.10
CA LEU A 216 -3.19 -3.33 6.47
C LEU A 216 -2.57 -1.97 6.12
N CYS A 217 -3.35 -1.06 5.54
CA CYS A 217 -2.90 0.30 5.19
C CYS A 217 -2.39 1.07 6.41
N VAL A 218 -3.17 1.14 7.48
CA VAL A 218 -2.78 1.84 8.71
C VAL A 218 -1.54 1.20 9.34
N GLN A 219 -1.47 -0.12 9.40
CA GLN A 219 -0.32 -0.82 9.94
C GLN A 219 0.95 -0.55 9.12
N ILE A 220 0.85 -0.52 7.79
CA ILE A 220 1.98 -0.21 6.93
C ILE A 220 2.48 1.22 7.19
N LEU A 221 1.57 2.20 7.31
CA LEU A 221 1.95 3.58 7.63
C LEU A 221 2.68 3.66 8.98
N LEU A 222 2.20 2.90 9.98
CA LEU A 222 2.85 2.79 11.29
C LEU A 222 4.23 2.12 11.19
N LEU A 223 4.40 1.06 10.38
CA LEU A 223 5.69 0.42 10.18
C LEU A 223 6.69 1.35 9.49
N LEU A 224 6.26 2.06 8.43
CA LEU A 224 7.09 3.05 7.73
C LEU A 224 7.57 4.16 8.68
N THR A 225 6.77 4.47 9.69
CA THR A 225 7.05 5.54 10.66
C THR A 225 7.91 5.06 11.83
N TYR A 226 7.56 3.93 12.43
CA TYR A 226 8.10 3.49 13.73
C TYR A 226 9.02 2.28 13.67
N GLU A 227 9.03 1.55 12.56
CA GLU A 227 9.89 0.38 12.32
C GLU A 227 10.76 0.58 11.05
N PRO A 228 11.54 1.67 10.93
CA PRO A 228 12.34 1.94 9.74
C PRO A 228 13.38 0.85 9.45
N ASP A 229 13.77 0.06 10.45
CA ASP A 229 14.70 -1.08 10.30
C ASP A 229 14.11 -2.20 9.43
N LEU A 230 12.80 -2.24 9.22
CA LEU A 230 12.16 -3.15 8.27
C LEU A 230 12.34 -2.71 6.81
N LEU A 231 12.81 -1.49 6.57
CA LEU A 231 13.06 -0.98 5.22
C LEU A 231 14.41 -1.46 4.70
N THR A 232 14.42 -1.91 3.45
CA THR A 232 15.66 -2.29 2.76
C THR A 232 15.58 -1.84 1.32
N ASP A 233 16.61 -1.14 0.81
CA ASP A 233 16.64 -0.80 -0.60
C ASP A 233 16.80 -2.07 -1.45
N SER A 234 16.11 -2.15 -2.58
CA SER A 234 16.39 -3.21 -3.55
C SER A 234 17.68 -2.90 -4.30
N SER A 235 18.40 -3.94 -4.71
CA SER A 235 19.66 -3.84 -5.44
C SER A 235 19.63 -4.69 -6.72
N GLU A 236 20.65 -4.55 -7.58
CA GLU A 236 20.82 -5.44 -8.74
C GLU A 236 20.82 -6.94 -8.37
N ALA A 237 21.27 -7.29 -7.16
CA ALA A 237 21.28 -8.67 -6.67
C ALA A 237 19.88 -9.27 -6.45
N ASP A 238 18.86 -8.42 -6.34
CA ASP A 238 17.46 -8.83 -6.15
C ASP A 238 16.75 -9.13 -7.47
N LEU A 239 17.42 -8.89 -8.60
CA LEU A 239 16.90 -9.16 -9.92
C LEU A 239 17.39 -10.52 -10.43
N PRO A 240 16.57 -11.27 -11.18
CA PRO A 240 17.03 -12.47 -11.83
C PRO A 240 18.17 -12.12 -12.80
N THR A 241 19.33 -12.76 -12.60
CA THR A 241 20.46 -12.70 -13.53
C THR A 241 20.05 -13.40 -14.83
N LYS A 242 19.52 -12.66 -15.80
CA LYS A 242 19.52 -13.15 -17.18
C LYS A 242 20.97 -13.29 -17.61
N GLY A 243 21.38 -14.50 -17.99
CA GLY A 243 22.75 -14.79 -18.43
C GLY A 243 23.24 -13.73 -19.40
N ARG A 244 24.40 -13.12 -19.12
CA ARG A 244 25.02 -12.13 -20.00
C ARG A 244 25.35 -12.80 -21.34
N GLY A 245 24.54 -12.56 -22.37
CA GLY A 245 24.98 -12.74 -23.74
C GLY A 245 26.19 -11.84 -24.01
N PHE A 246 27.11 -12.28 -24.86
CA PHE A 246 28.41 -11.67 -25.17
C PHE A 246 28.35 -10.27 -25.85
N SER A 247 27.24 -9.54 -25.77
CA SER A 247 27.13 -8.20 -26.30
C SER A 247 27.77 -7.19 -25.33
N LYS A 248 28.88 -6.58 -25.77
CA LYS A 248 29.49 -5.42 -25.11
C LYS A 248 28.47 -4.28 -25.06
N LEU A 249 27.90 -4.02 -23.89
CA LEU A 249 27.09 -2.83 -23.63
C LEU A 249 28.00 -1.59 -23.71
N SER A 250 27.66 -0.67 -24.62
CA SER A 250 28.28 0.66 -24.70
C SER A 250 28.09 1.40 -23.36
N LYS A 251 29.16 2.07 -22.90
CA LYS A 251 29.19 2.75 -21.59
C LYS A 251 28.29 3.99 -21.50
N ASP A 252 27.73 4.48 -22.61
CA ASP A 252 27.18 5.85 -22.70
C ASP A 252 25.65 5.99 -22.72
N THR A 253 24.87 4.93 -22.46
CA THR A 253 23.40 5.08 -22.31
C THR A 253 22.83 4.15 -21.24
N LYS A 254 23.41 4.17 -20.03
CA LYS A 254 22.70 3.64 -18.86
C LYS A 254 21.74 4.71 -18.34
N SER A 255 20.50 4.67 -18.81
CA SER A 255 19.39 5.09 -17.96
C SER A 255 19.58 4.39 -16.61
N ALA A 256 19.86 5.15 -15.55
CA ALA A 256 20.00 4.60 -14.22
C ALA A 256 18.67 3.92 -13.86
N TYR A 257 18.68 2.59 -13.75
CA TYR A 257 17.50 1.85 -13.33
C TYR A 257 17.05 2.35 -11.96
N ARG A 258 15.73 2.47 -11.78
CA ARG A 258 15.14 2.69 -10.45
C ARG A 258 14.75 1.37 -9.84
N TYR A 259 14.73 1.33 -8.52
CA TYR A 259 14.42 0.12 -7.76
C TYR A 259 13.37 0.45 -6.70
N PRO A 260 12.40 -0.44 -6.46
CA PRO A 260 11.50 -0.29 -5.32
C PRO A 260 12.28 -0.52 -4.02
N ARG A 261 11.73 -0.07 -2.90
CA ARG A 261 12.18 -0.46 -1.57
C ARG A 261 11.46 -1.73 -1.13
N TRP A 262 12.03 -2.46 -0.19
CA TRP A 262 11.35 -3.54 0.51
C TRP A 262 10.81 -3.04 1.82
N LEU A 263 9.64 -3.54 2.21
CA LEU A 263 9.18 -3.52 3.59
C LEU A 263 9.16 -4.98 4.09
N GLY A 264 10.11 -5.31 4.97
CA GLY A 264 10.27 -6.63 5.55
C GLY A 264 10.90 -7.67 4.61
N LYS A 265 11.90 -7.30 3.78
CA LYS A 265 12.53 -8.20 2.78
C LYS A 265 12.78 -9.62 3.29
N ASN A 266 13.45 -9.72 4.43
CA ASN A 266 13.82 -10.98 5.09
C ASN A 266 12.94 -11.30 6.30
N TYR A 267 11.77 -10.67 6.38
CA TYR A 267 10.84 -10.91 7.48
C TYR A 267 10.38 -12.36 7.45
N LYS A 268 10.32 -12.96 8.65
CA LYS A 268 9.81 -14.31 8.87
C LYS A 268 8.91 -14.27 10.10
N THR A 269 7.80 -15.00 10.01
CA THR A 269 6.90 -15.20 11.15
C THR A 269 7.65 -15.83 12.32
N THR A 270 7.44 -15.27 13.52
CA THR A 270 8.00 -15.83 14.75
C THR A 270 7.12 -16.97 15.25
N THR A 271 7.72 -18.10 15.60
CA THR A 271 7.05 -19.24 16.21
C THR A 271 7.57 -19.44 17.64
N GLU A 272 6.66 -19.76 18.56
CA GLU A 272 6.99 -20.16 19.94
C GLU A 272 6.60 -21.63 20.10
N SER A 273 7.61 -22.50 20.24
CA SER A 273 7.39 -23.91 20.58
C SER A 273 7.16 -24.06 22.08
N SER A 274 6.17 -24.88 22.45
CA SER A 274 5.97 -25.22 23.85
C SER A 274 6.99 -26.28 24.26
N ASN A 275 7.89 -25.93 25.18
CA ASN A 275 8.68 -26.90 25.95
C ASN A 275 7.78 -27.61 26.99
N PHE A 276 6.66 -28.20 26.56
CA PHE A 276 5.72 -28.87 27.46
C PHE A 276 6.27 -30.26 27.83
N GLN A 277 6.99 -30.32 28.95
CA GLN A 277 7.30 -31.58 29.64
C GLN A 277 6.05 -32.04 30.41
N GLY A 278 5.35 -33.04 29.86
CA GLY A 278 4.47 -33.96 30.59
C GLY A 278 3.50 -33.36 31.62
N GLY A 279 2.34 -32.86 31.16
CA GLY A 279 1.19 -32.56 32.02
C GLY A 279 -0.04 -33.35 31.59
N THR A 280 -0.85 -33.81 32.53
CA THR A 280 -2.09 -34.60 32.32
C THR A 280 -3.29 -33.80 31.79
N HIS A 281 -3.12 -32.50 31.50
CA HIS A 281 -4.15 -31.65 30.93
C HIS A 281 -4.05 -31.58 29.39
N LYS A 282 -5.18 -31.39 28.70
CA LYS A 282 -5.24 -31.14 27.25
C LYS A 282 -4.32 -29.96 26.92
N SER A 283 -3.15 -30.21 26.34
CA SER A 283 -2.17 -29.13 26.13
C SER A 283 -2.72 -28.14 25.10
N PRO A 284 -2.42 -26.84 25.23
CA PRO A 284 -3.08 -25.77 24.47
C PRO A 284 -2.98 -25.98 22.97
N GLU A 285 -4.03 -25.63 22.23
CA GLU A 285 -4.06 -25.71 20.76
C GLU A 285 -3.16 -24.64 20.13
N THR A 286 -2.73 -24.90 18.89
CA THR A 286 -1.96 -23.95 18.09
C THR A 286 -2.80 -22.71 17.82
N HIS A 287 -2.29 -21.54 18.18
CA HIS A 287 -3.02 -20.28 18.02
C HIS A 287 -2.07 -19.11 17.82
N TRP A 288 -2.60 -18.03 17.25
CA TRP A 288 -1.89 -16.77 17.15
C TRP A 288 -2.01 -15.95 18.42
N ARG A 289 -0.86 -15.57 19.01
CA ARG A 289 -0.80 -14.39 19.86
C ARG A 289 -0.75 -13.18 18.94
N LYS A 290 -1.84 -12.42 18.89
CA LYS A 290 -1.98 -11.28 17.99
C LYS A 290 -0.94 -10.19 18.29
N GLY A 291 -0.43 -9.56 17.24
CA GLY A 291 0.45 -8.40 17.33
C GLY A 291 -0.34 -7.14 17.71
N HIS A 292 0.34 -6.10 18.18
CA HIS A 292 -0.24 -4.77 18.41
C HIS A 292 0.85 -3.69 18.49
N PHE A 293 0.48 -2.43 18.31
CA PHE A 293 1.38 -1.31 18.55
C PHE A 293 1.24 -0.81 19.99
N LYS A 294 2.35 -0.37 20.61
CA LYS A 294 2.34 0.11 21.99
C LYS A 294 3.35 1.23 22.21
N LYS A 295 2.96 2.26 22.97
CA LYS A 295 3.89 3.25 23.54
C LYS A 295 4.62 2.62 24.73
N VAL A 296 5.93 2.37 24.59
CA VAL A 296 6.81 1.87 25.65
C VAL A 296 7.65 2.99 26.24
N ALA A 297 7.90 2.92 27.55
CA ALA A 297 8.74 3.90 28.22
C ALA A 297 10.23 3.61 27.96
N ILE A 298 10.98 4.63 27.55
CA ILE A 298 12.41 4.53 27.22
C ILE A 298 13.20 5.68 27.88
N GLY A 299 14.52 5.66 27.73
CA GLY A 299 15.41 6.69 28.24
C GLY A 299 15.68 6.60 29.74
N LYS A 300 16.44 7.57 30.25
CA LYS A 300 16.76 7.69 31.68
C LYS A 300 15.47 7.92 32.48
N ASP A 301 15.31 7.18 33.58
CA ASP A 301 14.14 7.25 34.46
C ASP A 301 12.78 7.03 33.76
N ARG A 302 12.77 6.42 32.57
CA ARG A 302 11.54 6.13 31.80
C ARG A 302 10.72 7.39 31.48
N ALA A 303 11.38 8.55 31.29
CA ALA A 303 10.71 9.80 30.98
C ALA A 303 10.15 9.86 29.55
N GLU A 304 10.82 9.21 28.60
CA GLU A 304 10.47 9.26 27.18
C GLU A 304 9.52 8.11 26.79
N ARG A 305 8.82 8.25 25.65
CA ARG A 305 7.93 7.22 25.09
C ARG A 305 8.31 6.95 23.65
N LYS A 306 8.35 5.67 23.26
CA LYS A 306 8.53 5.22 21.88
C LYS A 306 7.39 4.29 21.49
N VAL A 307 6.83 4.46 20.29
CA VAL A 307 5.91 3.49 19.72
C VAL A 307 6.72 2.32 19.17
N VAL A 308 6.34 1.09 19.53
CA VAL A 308 6.95 -0.15 19.02
C VAL A 308 5.87 -1.09 18.54
N TRP A 309 6.18 -1.87 17.50
CA TRP A 309 5.33 -2.97 17.05
C TRP A 309 5.68 -4.27 17.81
N ILE A 310 4.75 -4.74 18.63
CA ILE A 310 4.83 -6.07 19.23
C ILE A 310 4.30 -7.05 18.18
N ARG A 311 5.22 -7.82 17.59
CA ARG A 311 4.94 -8.75 16.48
C ARG A 311 4.02 -9.88 16.92
N PRO A 312 3.14 -10.37 16.03
CA PRO A 312 2.38 -11.59 16.30
C PRO A 312 3.31 -12.80 16.37
N VAL A 313 2.88 -13.80 17.14
CA VAL A 313 3.63 -15.05 17.30
C VAL A 313 2.68 -16.22 17.16
N LEU A 314 3.06 -17.22 16.36
CA LEU A 314 2.36 -18.48 16.29
C LEU A 314 2.82 -19.36 17.46
N VAL A 315 1.91 -19.66 18.39
CA VAL A 315 2.19 -20.39 19.62
C VAL A 315 1.81 -21.86 19.43
N ASN A 316 2.65 -22.78 19.90
CA ASN A 316 2.49 -24.23 19.76
C ASN A 316 2.51 -24.71 18.29
N SER A 317 3.44 -24.19 17.47
CA SER A 317 3.56 -24.57 16.05
C SER A 317 3.99 -26.00 15.78
N ASP A 318 4.68 -26.63 16.73
CA ASP A 318 5.41 -27.90 16.53
C ASP A 318 4.56 -29.14 16.87
N ARG A 319 3.24 -29.05 16.70
CA ARG A 319 2.32 -30.18 16.85
C ARG A 319 2.06 -30.89 15.53
#